data_AF-A0A8S3TCR9-F1
#
_entry.id   AF-A0A8S3TCR9-F1
#
_cell.length_a   1.000
_cell.length_b   1.000
_cell.length_c   1.000
_cell.angle_alpha   90.00
_cell.angle_beta   90.00
_cell.angle_gamma   90.00
#
_symmetry.space_group_name_H-M   'P 1'
#
loop_
_entity.id
_entity.type
_entity.pdbx_description
1 polymer ?
#
loop_
_entity_poly.entity_id
_entity_poly.type
_entity_poly.pdbx_seq_one_letter_code
_entity_poly.pdbx_strand_id
1 'polypeptide(L)'
;MTISSCIVNSNCVFAEDNIRKRSVLTWPTQSGKTLSYAINVCRKAFQKASLYPHCRENVDDYSVLMDSCTEDIKITIAGDIKYYVTGNNGQLVLPDYVTSNICPSECSMKGRCHQGQCMCNSGYHGPDCSVKVGSVPFIHFVYGEDDVDSLCDIRQEDCRTSYIIADNLMYSPDLQCRVQYLKMENGKLVDDKGKGHILVKGMFTSFNELECSLPPSGLSNGAVVAGFKISISTDGLQFSNEETLIIFDSLCQACKEDGNCTLKPNTCEIDEQCRKKGEQNSKQQICNPSVTQHDWTTDQRVQEIDHFTANLTGCECVDDPGAFTCACCQNAGCPCASKSPHQCVDCTHIDECGKYPDIFNI
;
A
#
# COMPACT_ATOMS: atom_id res chain seq x y z
N MET A 1 18.70 -13.62 20.48
CA MET A 1 19.05 -12.30 19.90
C MET A 1 17.83 -11.82 19.17
N THR A 2 17.13 -10.86 19.74
CA THR A 2 15.99 -10.16 19.17
C THR A 2 16.51 -9.10 18.18
N ILE A 3 15.98 -9.07 16.96
CA ILE A 3 16.09 -7.93 16.05
C ILE A 3 14.77 -7.18 16.20
N SER A 4 14.69 -6.37 17.25
CA SER A 4 13.54 -5.48 17.47
C SER A 4 14.04 -4.25 18.21
N SER A 5 14.86 -3.45 17.53
CA SER A 5 15.07 -2.01 17.83
C SER A 5 16.30 -1.50 17.09
N CYS A 6 16.11 -0.94 15.90
CA CYS A 6 17.03 0.04 15.32
C CYS A 6 16.20 1.10 14.59
N ILE A 7 16.71 2.34 14.62
CA ILE A 7 16.12 3.60 14.10
C ILE A 7 15.22 4.26 15.17
N VAL A 8 15.57 5.36 15.85
CA VAL A 8 16.01 6.69 15.34
C VAL A 8 16.99 7.38 16.33
N ASN A 9 18.06 7.95 15.79
CA ASN A 9 19.01 8.96 16.32
C ASN A 9 19.53 8.92 17.78
N SER A 10 20.86 8.73 17.83
CA SER A 10 21.83 9.35 18.74
C SER A 10 22.02 8.76 20.14
N ASN A 11 23.12 7.99 20.27
CA ASN A 11 23.84 7.58 21.49
C ASN A 11 23.20 6.48 22.35
N CYS A 12 23.33 5.22 21.90
CA CYS A 12 23.31 4.08 22.82
C CYS A 12 24.72 3.84 23.39
N VAL A 13 24.99 4.36 24.58
CA VAL A 13 26.14 3.92 25.40
C VAL A 13 25.68 2.72 26.21
N PHE A 14 26.13 1.52 25.83
CA PHE A 14 25.94 0.33 26.64
C PHE A 14 26.90 0.37 27.83
N ALA A 15 26.35 0.27 29.04
CA ALA A 15 27.12 0.02 30.25
C ALA A 15 27.80 -1.36 30.14
N GLU A 16 29.10 -1.38 30.41
CA GLU A 16 29.95 -2.57 30.36
C GLU A 16 29.58 -3.55 31.47
N ASP A 17 28.97 -4.69 31.10
CA ASP A 17 28.97 -5.90 31.92
C ASP A 17 29.24 -7.11 31.02
N ASN A 18 30.53 -7.49 30.89
CA ASN A 18 31.07 -8.80 30.45
C ASN A 18 30.29 -9.66 29.43
N ILE A 19 29.71 -9.06 28.40
CA ILE A 19 29.22 -9.77 27.21
C ILE A 19 30.42 -10.11 26.33
N ARG A 20 30.63 -11.40 26.01
CA ARG A 20 31.54 -11.84 24.94
C ARG A 20 31.36 -10.89 23.75
N LYS A 21 32.41 -10.14 23.38
CA LYS A 21 32.42 -9.30 22.16
C LYS A 21 31.79 -10.10 21.03
N ARG A 22 30.55 -9.74 20.63
CA ARG A 22 29.86 -10.35 19.50
C ARG A 22 30.77 -10.06 18.31
N SER A 23 31.38 -11.11 17.76
CA SER A 23 32.27 -10.97 16.61
C SER A 23 31.45 -10.39 15.47
N VAL A 24 31.79 -9.17 15.03
CA VAL A 24 31.25 -8.60 13.80
C VAL A 24 31.73 -9.51 12.68
N LEU A 25 30.81 -10.31 12.13
CA LEU A 25 31.13 -11.17 11.00
C LEU A 25 31.46 -10.28 9.81
N THR A 26 32.57 -10.54 9.15
CA THR A 26 33.03 -9.82 7.97
C THR A 26 33.19 -10.78 6.80
N TRP A 27 33.10 -10.25 5.59
CA TRP A 27 33.50 -10.97 4.38
C TRP A 27 35.00 -10.75 4.12
N PRO A 28 35.75 -11.75 3.64
CA PRO A 28 35.37 -13.16 3.56
C PRO A 28 35.20 -13.78 4.96
N THR A 29 34.34 -14.79 5.08
CA THR A 29 34.15 -15.54 6.33
C THR A 29 35.43 -16.27 6.74
N GLN A 30 35.50 -16.77 7.99
CA GLN A 30 36.61 -17.62 8.46
C GLN A 30 36.91 -18.83 7.57
N SER A 31 35.90 -19.29 6.82
CA SER A 31 36.00 -20.39 5.87
C SER A 31 36.37 -19.98 4.45
N GLY A 32 36.74 -18.72 4.23
CA GLY A 32 37.15 -18.18 2.93
C GLY A 32 36.02 -17.95 1.95
N LYS A 33 34.74 -17.99 2.38
CA LYS A 33 33.60 -17.69 1.51
C LYS A 33 33.46 -16.18 1.37
N THR A 34 33.23 -15.71 0.16
CA THR A 34 33.15 -14.29 -0.18
C THR A 34 31.69 -13.82 -0.29
N LEU A 35 31.48 -12.51 -0.22
CA LEU A 35 30.17 -11.91 -0.53
C LEU A 35 29.64 -12.36 -1.91
N SER A 36 30.52 -12.43 -2.91
CA SER A 36 30.18 -12.90 -4.26
C SER A 36 29.68 -14.36 -4.26
N TYR A 37 30.25 -15.23 -3.42
CA TYR A 37 29.76 -16.59 -3.24
C TYR A 37 28.33 -16.61 -2.67
N ALA A 38 28.06 -15.83 -1.63
CA ALA A 38 26.74 -15.73 -1.01
C ALA A 38 25.69 -15.18 -1.99
N ILE A 39 26.01 -14.10 -2.71
CA ILE A 39 25.16 -13.52 -3.76
C ILE A 39 24.77 -14.58 -4.80
N ASN A 40 25.73 -15.40 -5.23
CA ASN A 40 25.47 -16.45 -6.22
C ASN A 40 24.58 -17.58 -5.68
N VAL A 41 24.68 -17.91 -4.39
CA VAL A 41 23.81 -18.90 -3.73
C VAL A 41 22.39 -18.35 -3.62
N CYS A 42 22.24 -17.12 -3.10
CA CYS A 42 20.96 -16.43 -3.00
C CYS A 42 20.26 -16.37 -4.36
N ARG A 43 20.93 -15.85 -5.38
CA ARG A 43 20.37 -15.73 -6.74
C ARG A 43 19.82 -17.06 -7.28
N LYS A 44 20.55 -18.16 -7.07
CA LYS A 44 20.12 -19.49 -7.52
C LYS A 44 18.92 -20.03 -6.71
N ALA A 45 18.83 -19.71 -5.43
CA ALA A 45 17.68 -20.05 -4.61
C ALA A 45 16.43 -19.30 -5.08
N PHE A 46 16.55 -17.99 -5.31
CA PHE A 46 15.47 -17.18 -5.89
C PHE A 46 15.00 -17.73 -7.24
N GLN A 47 15.92 -18.05 -8.14
CA GLN A 47 15.59 -18.61 -9.47
C GLN A 47 14.87 -19.96 -9.43
N LYS A 48 14.96 -20.70 -8.32
CA LYS A 48 14.30 -22.00 -8.11
C LYS A 48 12.97 -21.88 -7.39
N ALA A 49 12.63 -20.71 -6.84
CA ALA A 49 11.36 -20.50 -6.16
C ALA A 49 10.21 -20.67 -7.16
N SER A 50 9.11 -21.30 -6.72
CA SER A 50 7.93 -21.56 -7.54
C SER A 50 7.30 -20.30 -8.14
N LEU A 51 7.46 -19.16 -7.46
CA LEU A 51 6.93 -17.86 -7.87
C LEU A 51 7.86 -17.08 -8.81
N TYR A 52 9.15 -17.45 -8.91
CA TYR A 52 10.13 -16.74 -9.73
C TYR A 52 9.72 -16.54 -11.20
N PRO A 53 9.09 -17.51 -11.90
CA PRO A 53 8.65 -17.31 -13.29
C PRO A 53 7.62 -16.18 -13.45
N HIS A 54 6.87 -15.86 -12.39
CA HIS A 54 5.81 -14.85 -12.39
C HIS A 54 6.34 -13.48 -11.95
N CYS A 55 7.38 -13.44 -11.11
CA CYS A 55 7.97 -12.19 -10.62
C CYS A 55 9.13 -11.68 -11.49
N ARG A 56 9.65 -12.47 -12.43
CA ARG A 56 10.89 -12.16 -13.16
C ARG A 56 10.85 -10.88 -14.01
N GLU A 57 9.66 -10.39 -14.37
CA GLU A 57 9.47 -9.22 -15.25
C GLU A 57 9.24 -7.92 -14.48
N ASN A 58 8.95 -7.99 -13.17
CA ASN A 58 8.53 -6.83 -12.35
C ASN A 58 9.48 -6.53 -11.17
N VAL A 59 10.62 -7.21 -11.08
CA VAL A 59 11.57 -7.01 -9.96
C VAL A 59 12.81 -6.31 -10.51
N ASP A 60 12.73 -4.98 -10.57
CA ASP A 60 13.81 -4.14 -11.11
C ASP A 60 15.04 -4.06 -10.18
N ASP A 61 14.92 -4.46 -8.92
CA ASP A 61 16.09 -4.56 -8.04
C ASP A 61 15.95 -5.67 -6.98
N TYR A 62 16.80 -6.69 -7.10
CA TYR A 62 16.91 -7.77 -6.11
C TYR A 62 17.76 -7.37 -4.89
N SER A 63 18.31 -6.16 -4.83
CA SER A 63 19.32 -5.73 -3.84
C SER A 63 18.91 -6.02 -2.40
N VAL A 64 17.72 -5.60 -1.96
CA VAL A 64 17.25 -5.76 -0.57
C VAL A 64 17.10 -7.23 -0.17
N LEU A 65 16.52 -8.05 -1.07
CA LEU A 65 16.36 -9.49 -0.86
C LEU A 65 17.70 -10.22 -0.90
N MET A 66 18.64 -9.77 -1.74
CA MET A 66 20.00 -10.28 -1.77
C MET A 66 20.77 -9.92 -0.50
N ASP A 67 20.58 -8.71 0.03
CA ASP A 67 21.27 -8.25 1.23
C ASP A 67 20.82 -9.06 2.45
N SER A 68 19.50 -9.23 2.64
CA SER A 68 18.97 -10.10 3.69
C SER A 68 19.49 -11.54 3.56
N CYS A 69 19.40 -12.12 2.37
CA CYS A 69 19.86 -13.48 2.14
C CYS A 69 21.38 -13.64 2.34
N THR A 70 22.19 -12.65 1.95
CA THR A 70 23.65 -12.73 2.12
C THR A 70 24.06 -12.60 3.58
N GLU A 71 23.38 -11.78 4.38
CA GLU A 71 23.61 -11.72 5.82
C GLU A 71 23.16 -13.03 6.51
N ASP A 72 22.04 -13.63 6.10
CA ASP A 72 21.64 -14.96 6.58
C ASP A 72 22.71 -16.01 6.28
N ILE A 73 23.26 -16.02 5.05
CA ILE A 73 24.34 -16.90 4.65
C ILE A 73 25.62 -16.63 5.45
N LYS A 74 25.94 -15.36 5.73
CA LYS A 74 27.12 -14.97 6.51
C LYS A 74 27.04 -15.50 7.94
N ILE A 75 25.86 -15.41 8.56
CA ILE A 75 25.56 -15.98 9.88
C ILE A 75 25.64 -17.51 9.82
N THR A 76 25.06 -18.09 8.78
CA THR A 76 24.96 -19.53 8.57
C THR A 76 26.31 -20.21 8.29
N ILE A 77 27.20 -19.55 7.53
CA ILE A 77 28.56 -20.04 7.21
C ILE A 77 29.54 -19.78 8.37
N ALA A 78 29.29 -18.75 9.18
CA ALA A 78 29.99 -18.56 10.45
C ALA A 78 29.60 -19.63 11.49
N GLY A 79 28.41 -20.24 11.34
CA GLY A 79 28.01 -21.46 12.04
C GLY A 79 28.57 -22.71 11.35
N ASP A 80 29.72 -23.19 11.82
CA ASP A 80 30.29 -24.54 11.59
C ASP A 80 29.94 -25.25 10.25
N ILE A 81 30.84 -25.15 9.27
CA ILE A 81 30.79 -25.85 7.97
C ILE A 81 30.69 -27.38 8.08
N LYS A 82 30.93 -27.95 9.25
CA LYS A 82 30.84 -29.39 9.52
C LYS A 82 29.46 -29.98 9.18
N TYR A 83 28.41 -29.16 9.16
CA TYR A 83 27.03 -29.64 9.02
C TYR A 83 26.46 -29.60 7.60
N TYR A 84 27.24 -29.32 6.55
CA TYR A 84 26.74 -29.25 5.16
C TYR A 84 27.16 -30.48 4.34
N VAL A 85 26.26 -30.98 3.49
CA VAL A 85 26.52 -32.04 2.50
C VAL A 85 26.27 -31.53 1.08
N THR A 86 26.92 -32.15 0.11
CA THR A 86 26.69 -31.85 -1.30
C THR A 86 25.44 -32.59 -1.78
N GLY A 87 24.37 -31.85 -2.07
CA GLY A 87 23.15 -32.38 -2.68
C GLY A 87 23.36 -32.77 -4.15
N ASN A 88 22.36 -33.42 -4.75
CA ASN A 88 22.41 -34.02 -6.09
C ASN A 88 22.83 -33.06 -7.22
N ASN A 89 22.67 -31.75 -7.01
CA ASN A 89 22.99 -30.70 -7.99
C ASN A 89 24.26 -29.91 -7.64
N GLY A 90 25.13 -30.45 -6.76
CA GLY A 90 26.35 -29.78 -6.33
C GLY A 90 26.14 -28.64 -5.33
N GLN A 91 24.92 -28.46 -4.81
CA GLN A 91 24.58 -27.46 -3.81
C GLN A 91 24.98 -27.95 -2.42
N LEU A 92 25.66 -27.12 -1.62
CA LEU A 92 25.83 -27.38 -0.19
C LEU A 92 24.47 -27.17 0.48
N VAL A 93 23.89 -28.26 0.96
CA VAL A 93 22.62 -28.28 1.71
C VAL A 93 22.91 -28.82 3.10
N LEU A 94 22.15 -28.37 4.10
CA LEU A 94 22.13 -29.06 5.38
C LEU A 94 21.54 -30.46 5.15
N PRO A 95 22.14 -31.54 5.68
CA PRO A 95 21.53 -32.85 5.69
C PRO A 95 20.13 -32.77 6.30
N ASP A 96 19.23 -33.61 5.82
CA ASP A 96 17.86 -33.67 6.34
C ASP A 96 17.81 -33.93 7.85
N TYR A 97 18.79 -34.65 8.41
CA TYR A 97 18.89 -34.86 9.86
C TYR A 97 19.29 -33.59 10.64
N VAL A 98 19.88 -32.57 9.99
CA VAL A 98 20.21 -31.30 10.61
C VAL A 98 19.00 -30.36 10.55
N THR A 99 18.34 -30.24 9.40
CA THR A 99 17.13 -29.43 9.25
C THR A 99 15.94 -29.99 10.05
N SER A 100 15.84 -31.31 10.19
CA SER A 100 14.85 -31.96 11.06
C SER A 100 15.20 -31.93 12.56
N ASN A 101 16.33 -31.34 12.97
CA ASN A 101 16.66 -31.19 14.40
C ASN A 101 16.88 -29.73 14.82
N ILE A 102 16.88 -28.80 13.86
CA ILE A 102 16.94 -27.37 14.14
C ILE A 102 15.51 -26.84 14.17
N CYS A 103 15.11 -26.34 15.33
CA CYS A 103 13.84 -25.67 15.49
C CYS A 103 14.03 -24.15 15.52
N PRO A 104 13.03 -23.38 15.04
CA PRO A 104 13.09 -21.92 15.08
C PRO A 104 13.25 -21.45 16.52
N SER A 105 14.17 -20.51 16.74
CA SER A 105 14.50 -19.90 18.04
C SER A 105 14.67 -20.89 19.21
N GLU A 106 15.09 -22.14 18.96
CA GLU A 106 15.13 -23.21 19.98
C GLU A 106 13.77 -23.38 20.72
N CYS A 107 12.66 -23.21 19.99
CA CYS A 107 11.31 -23.18 20.53
C CYS A 107 11.14 -22.20 21.69
N SER A 108 11.89 -21.10 21.66
CA SER A 108 11.92 -20.04 22.68
C SER A 108 12.18 -20.56 24.10
N MET A 109 12.76 -21.77 24.24
CA MET A 109 12.83 -22.52 25.49
C MET A 109 11.45 -22.78 26.15
N LYS A 110 10.37 -22.66 25.38
CA LYS A 110 8.96 -22.86 25.77
C LYS A 110 8.31 -24.04 25.05
N GLY A 111 9.12 -24.91 24.44
CA GLY A 111 8.64 -26.13 23.81
C GLY A 111 9.75 -27.17 23.70
N ARG A 112 9.43 -28.27 23.04
CA ARG A 112 10.39 -29.31 22.66
C ARG A 112 10.54 -29.32 21.15
N CYS A 113 11.78 -29.37 20.68
CA CYS A 113 12.06 -29.55 19.26
C CYS A 113 11.81 -31.01 18.88
N HIS A 114 10.99 -31.23 17.86
CA HIS A 114 10.73 -32.55 17.31
C HIS A 114 10.64 -32.44 15.79
N GLN A 115 11.57 -33.09 15.07
CA GLN A 115 11.58 -33.11 13.61
C GLN A 115 11.57 -31.72 12.95
N GLY A 116 12.26 -30.74 13.55
CA GLY A 116 12.37 -29.36 13.05
C GLY A 116 11.16 -28.49 13.36
N GLN A 117 10.19 -29.02 14.11
CA GLN A 117 8.98 -28.31 14.54
C GLN A 117 8.95 -28.18 16.06
N CYS A 118 8.35 -27.09 16.53
CA CYS A 118 8.21 -26.84 17.95
C CYS A 118 6.92 -27.40 18.51
N MET A 119 7.04 -28.36 19.43
CA MET A 119 5.95 -28.83 20.28
C MET A 119 5.87 -27.94 21.52
N CYS A 120 4.97 -26.96 21.52
CA CYS A 120 4.88 -25.97 22.60
C CYS A 120 4.37 -26.55 23.91
N ASN A 121 4.90 -26.02 25.01
CA ASN A 121 4.39 -26.27 26.35
C ASN A 121 3.00 -25.62 26.50
N SER A 122 2.21 -26.13 27.44
CA SER A 122 0.89 -25.55 27.73
C SER A 122 1.01 -24.05 28.03
N GLY A 123 0.15 -23.26 27.39
CA GLY A 123 0.15 -21.80 27.49
C GLY A 123 1.06 -21.06 26.51
N TYR A 124 1.72 -21.75 25.59
CA TYR A 124 2.54 -21.15 24.52
C TYR A 124 2.16 -21.70 23.14
N HIS A 125 2.35 -20.88 22.10
CA HIS A 125 2.04 -21.19 20.71
C HIS A 125 2.91 -20.33 19.77
N GLY A 126 2.67 -20.46 18.46
CA GLY A 126 3.55 -19.88 17.43
C GLY A 126 4.51 -20.93 16.86
N PRO A 127 5.21 -20.59 15.76
CA PRO A 127 6.13 -21.51 15.09
C PRO A 127 7.32 -21.88 15.97
N ASP A 128 7.68 -21.00 16.92
CA ASP A 128 8.79 -21.14 17.86
C ASP A 128 8.35 -21.03 19.33
N CYS A 129 7.06 -21.18 19.64
CA CYS A 129 6.51 -21.08 21.00
C CYS A 129 6.76 -19.76 21.74
N SER A 130 7.06 -18.67 21.03
CA SER A 130 7.28 -17.35 21.61
C SER A 130 5.99 -16.68 22.12
N VAL A 131 4.83 -17.05 21.56
CA VAL A 131 3.57 -16.38 21.89
C VAL A 131 2.90 -17.06 23.08
N LYS A 132 2.63 -16.28 24.13
CA LYS A 132 1.89 -16.74 25.31
C LYS A 132 0.38 -16.67 25.04
N VAL A 133 -0.37 -17.71 25.43
CA VAL A 133 -1.83 -17.71 25.35
C VAL A 133 -2.42 -16.56 26.18
N GLY A 134 -3.31 -15.78 25.57
CA GLY A 134 -3.89 -14.58 26.17
C GLY A 134 -3.01 -13.33 26.07
N SER A 135 -1.88 -13.38 25.36
CA SER A 135 -1.17 -12.17 24.96
C SER A 135 -2.04 -11.33 24.04
N VAL A 136 -2.09 -10.03 24.31
CA VAL A 136 -2.74 -9.07 23.42
C VAL A 136 -1.89 -8.92 22.15
N PRO A 137 -2.49 -8.95 20.95
CA PRO A 137 -1.77 -8.69 19.72
C PRO A 137 -1.15 -7.28 19.71
N PHE A 138 -0.05 -7.12 18.99
CA PHE A 138 0.57 -5.81 18.79
C PHE A 138 0.75 -5.56 17.30
N ILE A 139 0.07 -4.56 16.76
CA ILE A 139 0.14 -4.21 15.34
C ILE A 139 1.41 -3.40 15.11
N HIS A 140 2.16 -3.77 14.06
CA HIS A 140 3.30 -3.00 13.55
C HIS A 140 2.91 -2.17 12.34
N PHE A 141 2.17 -2.75 11.40
CA PHE A 141 1.77 -2.11 10.14
C PHE A 141 0.39 -2.56 9.68
N VAL A 142 -0.29 -1.67 8.98
CA VAL A 142 -1.55 -1.92 8.27
C VAL A 142 -1.38 -1.35 6.87
N TYR A 143 -1.66 -2.15 5.85
CA TYR A 143 -1.54 -1.71 4.46
C TYR A 143 -2.61 -2.35 3.56
N GLY A 144 -2.76 -1.82 2.35
CA GLY A 144 -3.68 -2.29 1.30
C GLY A 144 -3.19 -3.56 0.60
N GLU A 145 -3.74 -3.90 -0.56
CA GLU A 145 -3.36 -5.12 -1.30
C GLU A 145 -2.01 -4.95 -2.02
N ASP A 146 -1.71 -3.72 -2.45
CA ASP A 146 -0.53 -3.38 -3.25
C ASP A 146 0.31 -2.23 -2.66
N ASP A 147 -0.19 -1.52 -1.64
CA ASP A 147 0.55 -0.44 -0.96
C ASP A 147 1.43 -1.01 0.18
N VAL A 148 2.69 -0.57 0.27
CA VAL A 148 3.63 -0.98 1.34
C VAL A 148 3.50 -0.05 2.57
N ASP A 149 2.92 1.13 2.36
CA ASP A 149 2.73 2.16 3.36
C ASP A 149 1.28 2.13 3.86
N SER A 150 0.98 2.82 4.97
CA SER A 150 -0.39 2.89 5.53
C SER A 150 -1.36 3.76 4.71
N LEU A 151 -1.17 3.78 3.39
CA LEU A 151 -1.93 4.49 2.39
C LEU A 151 -2.66 3.48 1.51
N CYS A 152 -3.83 3.85 1.00
CA CYS A 152 -4.58 3.07 0.03
C CYS A 152 -5.16 4.01 -1.02
N ASP A 153 -4.70 3.89 -2.26
CA ASP A 153 -5.22 4.68 -3.39
C ASP A 153 -6.41 3.98 -4.05
N ILE A 154 -7.61 4.58 -3.91
CA ILE A 154 -8.85 4.02 -4.48
C ILE A 154 -8.85 3.92 -6.01
N ARG A 155 -7.88 4.55 -6.68
CA ARG A 155 -7.70 4.49 -8.15
C ARG A 155 -6.86 3.29 -8.57
N GLN A 156 -6.04 2.76 -7.67
CA GLN A 156 -5.10 1.66 -7.94
C GLN A 156 -5.68 0.33 -7.49
N GLU A 157 -6.37 0.31 -6.34
CA GLU A 157 -6.86 -0.92 -5.72
C GLU A 157 -8.23 -0.78 -5.04
N ASP A 158 -8.84 -1.91 -4.67
CA ASP A 158 -10.06 -1.93 -3.87
C ASP A 158 -9.69 -1.88 -2.38
N CYS A 159 -9.78 -0.70 -1.76
CA CYS A 159 -9.48 -0.43 -0.35
C CYS A 159 -10.45 -1.10 0.66
N ARG A 160 -10.96 -2.29 0.35
CA ARG A 160 -11.85 -3.12 1.17
C ARG A 160 -11.12 -4.25 1.86
N THR A 161 -9.88 -4.50 1.52
CA THR A 161 -9.05 -5.51 2.16
C THR A 161 -7.86 -4.81 2.79
N SER A 162 -7.61 -5.07 4.07
CA SER A 162 -6.39 -4.62 4.73
C SER A 162 -5.60 -5.80 5.25
N TYR A 163 -4.30 -5.80 4.98
CA TYR A 163 -3.33 -6.73 5.52
C TYR A 163 -2.66 -6.10 6.73
N ILE A 164 -2.54 -6.88 7.81
CA ILE A 164 -2.07 -6.38 9.10
C ILE A 164 -0.91 -7.25 9.55
N ILE A 165 0.24 -6.61 9.73
CA ILE A 165 1.44 -7.23 10.28
C ILE A 165 1.47 -6.98 11.78
N ALA A 166 1.48 -8.05 12.56
CA ALA A 166 1.35 -7.98 14.00
C ALA A 166 2.04 -9.14 14.72
N ASP A 167 2.45 -8.88 15.96
CA ASP A 167 2.92 -9.90 16.89
C ASP A 167 1.77 -10.51 17.70
N ASN A 168 2.06 -11.67 18.31
CA ASN A 168 1.15 -12.43 19.17
C ASN A 168 -0.16 -12.86 18.48
N LEU A 169 -0.09 -13.13 17.18
CA LEU A 169 -1.23 -13.69 16.45
C LEU A 169 -1.38 -15.19 16.70
N MET A 170 -2.63 -15.62 16.73
CA MET A 170 -2.97 -17.03 16.78
C MET A 170 -4.24 -17.31 16.00
N TYR A 171 -4.31 -18.50 15.43
CA TYR A 171 -5.57 -18.99 14.89
C TYR A 171 -6.60 -19.06 16.03
N SER A 172 -7.69 -18.32 15.86
CA SER A 172 -8.80 -18.26 16.80
C SER A 172 -10.10 -18.06 16.02
N PRO A 173 -11.19 -18.76 16.37
CA PRO A 173 -12.51 -18.47 15.81
C PRO A 173 -13.02 -17.07 16.21
N ASP A 174 -12.49 -16.52 17.29
CA ASP A 174 -12.82 -15.18 17.82
C ASP A 174 -11.91 -14.09 17.25
N LEU A 175 -11.04 -14.42 16.28
CA LEU A 175 -10.18 -13.45 15.61
C LEU A 175 -11.04 -12.41 14.86
N GLN A 176 -10.95 -11.16 15.28
CA GLN A 176 -11.74 -10.06 14.74
C GLN A 176 -10.97 -8.75 14.70
N CYS A 177 -11.38 -7.89 13.78
CA CYS A 177 -10.84 -6.55 13.64
C CYS A 177 -11.92 -5.54 14.03
N ARG A 178 -11.56 -4.63 14.93
CA ARG A 178 -12.38 -3.46 15.26
C ARG A 178 -11.94 -2.31 14.37
N VAL A 179 -12.89 -1.85 13.57
CA VAL A 179 -12.69 -0.84 12.54
C VAL A 179 -13.49 0.41 12.92
N GLN A 180 -12.80 1.49 13.24
CA GLN A 180 -13.37 2.80 13.51
C GLN A 180 -13.22 3.69 12.28
N TYR A 181 -14.33 4.26 11.80
CA TYR A 181 -14.31 5.19 10.67
C TYR A 181 -13.60 6.49 11.06
N LEU A 182 -12.76 6.99 10.16
CA LEU A 182 -12.13 8.30 10.24
C LEU A 182 -12.64 9.19 9.12
N LYS A 183 -12.68 10.50 9.39
CA LYS A 183 -13.02 11.55 8.45
C LYS A 183 -12.02 12.69 8.56
N MET A 184 -11.88 13.47 7.51
CA MET A 184 -11.07 14.69 7.56
C MET A 184 -11.83 15.84 8.24
N GLU A 185 -11.21 16.45 9.25
CA GLU A 185 -11.63 17.73 9.80
C GLU A 185 -10.40 18.64 9.94
N ASN A 186 -10.46 19.85 9.36
CA ASN A 186 -9.37 20.83 9.42
C ASN A 186 -8.00 20.28 8.95
N GLY A 187 -7.99 19.46 7.89
CA GLY A 187 -6.77 18.89 7.34
C GLY A 187 -6.17 17.74 8.15
N LYS A 188 -6.92 17.16 9.10
CA LYS A 188 -6.48 15.99 9.88
C LYS A 188 -7.57 14.92 9.91
N LEU A 189 -7.14 13.66 9.94
CA LEU A 189 -8.02 12.53 10.21
C LEU A 189 -8.43 12.51 11.68
N VAL A 190 -9.74 12.45 11.90
CA VAL A 190 -10.36 12.37 13.22
C VAL A 190 -11.44 11.28 13.23
N ASP A 191 -11.76 10.77 14.42
CA ASP A 191 -12.79 9.74 14.57
C ASP A 191 -14.16 10.25 14.12
N ASP A 192 -14.80 9.53 13.20
CA ASP A 192 -16.20 9.75 12.84
C ASP A 192 -17.12 9.14 13.90
N LYS A 193 -17.37 9.93 14.95
CA LYS A 193 -18.28 9.58 16.05
C LYS A 193 -19.71 9.29 15.59
N GLY A 194 -20.11 9.71 14.39
CA GLY A 194 -21.43 9.45 13.83
C GLY A 194 -21.59 8.01 13.33
N LYS A 195 -20.49 7.35 12.93
CA LYS A 195 -20.51 5.97 12.41
C LYS A 195 -20.10 4.91 13.44
N GLY A 196 -19.44 5.32 14.53
CA GLY A 196 -18.94 4.40 15.55
C GLY A 196 -17.91 3.42 14.98
N HIS A 197 -17.65 2.34 15.73
CA HIS A 197 -16.81 1.23 15.26
C HIS A 197 -17.67 0.02 14.91
N ILE A 198 -17.16 -0.79 14.00
CA ILE A 198 -17.73 -2.09 13.68
C ILE A 198 -16.71 -3.19 13.96
N LEU A 199 -17.22 -4.40 14.19
CA LEU A 199 -16.40 -5.61 14.27
C LEU A 199 -16.53 -6.36 12.96
N VAL A 200 -15.41 -6.58 12.29
CA VAL A 200 -15.32 -7.41 11.08
C VAL A 200 -14.50 -8.65 11.40
N LYS A 201 -14.78 -9.74 10.67
CA LYS A 201 -14.05 -10.99 10.85
C LYS A 201 -12.60 -10.81 10.40
N GLY A 202 -11.65 -11.26 11.21
CA GLY A 202 -10.25 -11.36 10.82
C GLY A 202 -9.94 -12.75 10.28
N MET A 203 -9.14 -12.82 9.23
CA MET A 203 -8.67 -14.08 8.64
C MET A 203 -7.20 -14.27 8.96
N PHE A 204 -6.89 -15.33 9.70
CA PHE A 204 -5.52 -15.67 10.06
C PHE A 204 -4.77 -16.16 8.81
N THR A 205 -3.74 -15.42 8.40
CA THR A 205 -2.89 -15.78 7.26
C THR A 205 -1.62 -16.47 7.73
N SER A 206 -0.96 -15.90 8.74
CA SER A 206 0.22 -16.46 9.38
C SER A 206 0.37 -15.96 10.82
N PHE A 207 1.41 -16.40 11.52
CA PHE A 207 1.70 -15.93 12.87
C PHE A 207 2.17 -14.46 12.94
N ASN A 208 2.43 -13.84 11.79
CA ASN A 208 2.86 -12.44 11.70
C ASN A 208 1.89 -11.59 10.85
N GLU A 209 0.86 -12.20 10.24
CA GLU A 209 -0.01 -11.52 9.28
C GLU A 209 -1.44 -12.03 9.36
N LEU A 210 -2.41 -11.10 9.24
CA LEU A 210 -3.81 -11.41 9.08
C LEU A 210 -4.48 -10.44 8.12
N GLU A 211 -5.63 -10.85 7.58
CA GLU A 211 -6.45 -10.05 6.68
C GLU A 211 -7.75 -9.60 7.37
N CYS A 212 -8.15 -8.35 7.17
CA CYS A 212 -9.46 -7.83 7.59
C CYS A 212 -10.25 -7.32 6.38
N SER A 213 -11.49 -7.77 6.24
CA SER A 213 -12.42 -7.23 5.26
C SER A 213 -13.06 -5.94 5.78
N LEU A 214 -12.59 -4.81 5.29
CA LEU A 214 -13.07 -3.49 5.65
C LEU A 214 -14.47 -3.24 5.07
N PRO A 215 -15.32 -2.48 5.80
CA PRO A 215 -16.65 -2.17 5.32
C PRO A 215 -16.58 -1.25 4.10
N PRO A 216 -17.61 -1.24 3.24
CA PRO A 216 -17.75 -0.23 2.22
C PRO A 216 -17.85 1.14 2.91
N SER A 217 -16.85 1.99 2.73
CA SER A 217 -16.79 3.30 3.38
C SER A 217 -17.60 4.37 2.66
N GLY A 218 -18.35 4.00 1.62
CA GLY A 218 -18.95 4.96 0.69
C GLY A 218 -17.94 5.52 -0.32
N LEU A 219 -16.74 4.93 -0.40
CA LEU A 219 -15.63 5.29 -1.28
C LEU A 219 -15.85 4.94 -2.76
N SER A 220 -17.09 4.98 -3.24
CA SER A 220 -17.37 4.83 -4.66
C SER A 220 -16.83 6.05 -5.40
N ASN A 221 -15.83 5.85 -6.27
CA ASN A 221 -15.33 6.80 -7.28
C ASN A 221 -15.28 8.26 -6.84
N GLY A 222 -14.28 8.59 -6.01
CA GLY A 222 -13.90 9.97 -5.73
C GLY A 222 -14.12 10.43 -4.31
N ALA A 223 -14.57 9.62 -3.35
CA ALA A 223 -14.73 10.11 -1.98
C ALA A 223 -13.44 10.73 -1.40
N VAL A 224 -13.58 11.80 -0.62
CA VAL A 224 -12.49 12.51 0.09
C VAL A 224 -11.70 11.59 0.99
N VAL A 225 -10.46 11.97 1.30
CA VAL A 225 -9.59 11.30 2.26
C VAL A 225 -10.41 10.83 3.45
N ALA A 226 -10.47 9.52 3.59
CA ALA A 226 -11.09 8.85 4.71
C ALA A 226 -10.02 7.95 5.33
N GLY A 227 -10.40 7.20 6.33
CA GLY A 227 -9.53 6.17 6.84
C GLY A 227 -10.22 5.26 7.80
N PHE A 228 -9.48 4.24 8.19
CA PHE A 228 -9.88 3.32 9.22
C PHE A 228 -8.83 3.32 10.30
N LYS A 229 -9.27 3.49 11.54
CA LYS A 229 -8.46 3.15 12.70
C LYS A 229 -8.79 1.71 13.07
N ILE A 230 -7.78 0.85 12.98
CA ILE A 230 -7.94 -0.60 13.08
C ILE A 230 -7.21 -1.09 14.33
N SER A 231 -7.91 -1.95 15.07
CA SER A 231 -7.33 -2.76 16.14
C SER A 231 -7.79 -4.20 15.97
N ILE A 232 -7.02 -5.15 16.47
CA ILE A 232 -7.29 -6.59 16.32
C ILE A 232 -7.43 -7.25 17.68
N SER A 233 -8.25 -8.29 17.73
CA SER A 233 -8.46 -9.12 18.91
C SER A 233 -8.44 -10.58 18.52
N THR A 234 -7.68 -11.40 19.25
CA THR A 234 -7.61 -12.86 19.07
C THR A 234 -8.54 -13.62 20.01
N ASP A 235 -9.08 -12.96 21.05
CA ASP A 235 -9.93 -13.55 22.09
C ASP A 235 -11.34 -12.92 22.15
N GLY A 236 -11.61 -11.94 21.29
CA GLY A 236 -12.86 -11.20 21.25
C GLY A 236 -13.04 -10.17 22.37
N LEU A 237 -12.09 -10.06 23.31
CA LEU A 237 -12.21 -9.27 24.54
C LEU A 237 -11.17 -8.15 24.60
N GLN A 238 -9.91 -8.47 24.35
CA GLN A 238 -8.79 -7.53 24.40
C GLN A 238 -8.34 -7.16 23.00
N PHE A 239 -8.18 -5.86 22.77
CA PHE A 239 -7.77 -5.30 21.50
C PHE A 239 -6.33 -4.76 21.57
N SER A 240 -5.63 -4.88 20.46
CA SER A 240 -4.28 -4.34 20.25
C SER A 240 -4.21 -2.82 20.36
N ASN A 241 -3.01 -2.27 20.15
CA ASN A 241 -2.86 -0.89 19.70
C ASN A 241 -3.67 -0.65 18.42
N GLU A 242 -3.92 0.64 18.15
CA GLU A 242 -4.67 1.10 16.99
C GLU A 242 -3.72 1.66 15.95
N GLU A 243 -3.84 1.20 14.72
CA GLU A 243 -3.12 1.75 13.57
C GLU A 243 -4.10 2.32 12.53
N THR A 244 -3.63 3.29 11.75
CA THR A 244 -4.47 4.03 10.81
C THR A 244 -4.16 3.63 9.37
N LEU A 245 -5.16 3.17 8.64
CA LEU A 245 -5.13 3.09 7.18
C LEU A 245 -5.75 4.35 6.60
N ILE A 246 -5.00 5.06 5.77
CA ILE A 246 -5.44 6.28 5.09
C ILE A 246 -5.90 5.90 3.70
N ILE A 247 -7.13 6.28 3.35
CA ILE A 247 -7.67 6.01 2.03
C ILE A 247 -7.85 7.33 1.30
N PHE A 248 -7.30 7.44 0.09
CA PHE A 248 -7.28 8.68 -0.66
C PHE A 248 -7.50 8.44 -2.16
N ASP A 249 -7.86 9.52 -2.88
CA ASP A 249 -7.92 9.50 -4.34
C ASP A 249 -6.70 10.25 -4.89
N SER A 250 -5.74 9.50 -5.47
CA SER A 250 -4.52 10.10 -6.01
C SER A 250 -4.76 11.06 -7.17
N LEU A 251 -5.95 11.13 -7.74
CA LEU A 251 -6.28 12.14 -8.75
C LEU A 251 -6.17 13.55 -8.17
N CYS A 252 -6.77 13.80 -7.01
CA CYS A 252 -6.84 15.13 -6.40
C CYS A 252 -5.96 15.28 -5.17
N GLN A 253 -5.52 14.20 -4.54
CA GLN A 253 -4.81 14.30 -3.27
C GLN A 253 -3.38 13.77 -3.39
N ALA A 254 -2.50 14.35 -2.59
CA ALA A 254 -1.21 13.79 -2.25
C ALA A 254 -1.19 13.62 -0.73
N CYS A 255 -1.15 12.38 -0.27
CA CYS A 255 -1.16 12.00 1.14
C CYS A 255 0.20 11.46 1.57
N LYS A 256 0.47 11.58 2.86
CA LYS A 256 1.63 10.99 3.54
C LYS A 256 1.16 10.06 4.65
N GLU A 257 2.02 9.14 5.09
CA GLU A 257 1.75 8.19 6.17
C GLU A 257 1.33 8.85 7.49
N ASP A 258 1.69 10.11 7.73
CA ASP A 258 1.30 10.88 8.92
C ASP A 258 -0.15 11.39 8.89
N GLY A 259 -0.92 11.06 7.84
CA GLY A 259 -2.29 11.51 7.65
C GLY A 259 -2.41 12.92 7.09
N ASN A 260 -1.29 13.56 6.72
CA ASN A 260 -1.31 14.87 6.09
C ASN A 260 -1.55 14.74 4.58
N CYS A 261 -2.73 15.18 4.16
CA CYS A 261 -3.15 15.14 2.77
C CYS A 261 -3.37 16.55 2.24
N THR A 262 -2.82 16.81 1.06
CA THR A 262 -2.97 18.09 0.35
C THR A 262 -3.69 17.92 -0.96
N LEU A 263 -4.60 18.84 -1.28
CA LEU A 263 -5.28 18.88 -2.56
C LEU A 263 -4.34 19.41 -3.65
N LYS A 264 -4.34 18.75 -4.81
CA LYS A 264 -3.57 19.14 -6.00
C LYS A 264 -4.17 20.40 -6.62
N PRO A 265 -3.36 21.28 -7.22
CA PRO A 265 -3.80 22.60 -7.69
C PRO A 265 -4.79 22.58 -8.86
N ASN A 266 -4.84 21.48 -9.63
CA ASN A 266 -5.72 21.32 -10.80
C ASN A 266 -6.89 20.36 -10.52
N THR A 267 -7.36 20.31 -9.28
CA THR A 267 -8.49 19.47 -8.88
C THR A 267 -9.36 20.17 -7.86
N CYS A 268 -10.61 19.74 -7.76
CA CYS A 268 -11.53 20.17 -6.72
C CYS A 268 -11.95 19.01 -5.83
N GLU A 269 -12.41 19.37 -4.65
CA GLU A 269 -13.02 18.54 -3.64
C GLU A 269 -14.42 19.10 -3.36
N ILE A 270 -15.45 18.58 -4.03
CA ILE A 270 -16.81 19.12 -3.97
C ILE A 270 -17.76 18.00 -3.54
N ASP A 271 -18.60 18.26 -2.54
CA ASP A 271 -19.56 17.30 -1.96
C ASP A 271 -18.87 15.99 -1.51
N GLU A 272 -17.74 16.14 -0.81
CA GLU A 272 -16.88 15.03 -0.39
C GLU A 272 -16.41 14.15 -1.56
N GLN A 273 -16.35 14.71 -2.78
CA GLN A 273 -15.89 14.01 -3.97
C GLN A 273 -14.78 14.75 -4.72
N CYS A 274 -13.82 13.97 -5.20
CA CYS A 274 -12.64 14.30 -5.96
C CYS A 274 -13.04 14.52 -7.42
N ARG A 275 -12.84 15.75 -7.89
CA ARG A 275 -13.28 16.19 -9.22
C ARG A 275 -12.10 16.65 -10.05
N LYS A 276 -12.09 16.26 -11.32
CA LYS A 276 -11.13 16.79 -12.29
C LYS A 276 -11.47 18.23 -12.61
N LYS A 277 -10.46 19.07 -12.90
CA LYS A 277 -10.66 20.41 -13.45
C LYS A 277 -11.61 20.33 -14.66
N GLY A 278 -12.67 21.13 -14.66
CA GLY A 278 -13.67 21.16 -15.73
C GLY A 278 -14.78 20.10 -15.64
N GLU A 279 -14.72 19.16 -14.69
CA GLU A 279 -15.81 18.21 -14.44
C GLU A 279 -17.09 18.96 -14.06
N GLN A 280 -18.27 18.42 -14.42
CA GLN A 280 -19.54 19.12 -14.30
C GLN A 280 -20.58 18.36 -13.49
N ASN A 281 -21.48 19.12 -12.87
CA ASN A 281 -22.70 18.57 -12.29
C ASN A 281 -23.91 18.70 -13.23
N SER A 282 -25.04 18.13 -12.82
CA SER A 282 -26.32 18.18 -13.55
C SER A 282 -26.88 19.59 -13.79
N LYS A 283 -26.32 20.62 -13.14
CA LYS A 283 -26.69 22.03 -13.29
C LYS A 283 -25.71 22.81 -14.18
N GLN A 284 -24.83 22.11 -14.91
CA GLN A 284 -23.80 22.71 -15.79
C GLN A 284 -22.83 23.63 -15.03
N GLN A 285 -22.62 23.39 -13.75
CA GLN A 285 -21.57 24.05 -12.97
C GLN A 285 -20.30 23.21 -13.06
N ILE A 286 -19.13 23.84 -12.93
CA ILE A 286 -17.83 23.19 -13.15
C ILE A 286 -16.97 23.16 -11.89
N CYS A 287 -16.08 22.18 -11.80
CA CYS A 287 -14.91 22.26 -10.95
C CYS A 287 -13.91 23.27 -11.54
N ASN A 288 -13.77 24.44 -10.91
CA ASN A 288 -12.79 25.45 -11.29
C ASN A 288 -11.87 25.81 -10.10
N PRO A 289 -10.73 25.09 -9.95
CA PRO A 289 -9.76 25.30 -8.87
C PRO A 289 -9.21 26.72 -8.76
N SER A 290 -9.22 27.48 -9.86
CA SER A 290 -8.74 28.87 -9.89
C SER A 290 -9.70 29.85 -9.21
N VAL A 291 -10.97 29.46 -9.04
CA VAL A 291 -12.00 30.24 -8.33
C VAL A 291 -12.18 29.66 -6.93
N THR A 292 -12.43 28.36 -6.84
CA THR A 292 -12.58 27.63 -5.58
C THR A 292 -12.29 26.15 -5.83
N GLN A 293 -11.61 25.52 -4.88
CA GLN A 293 -11.36 24.09 -4.91
C GLN A 293 -12.43 23.30 -4.16
N HIS A 294 -13.38 23.96 -3.48
CA HIS A 294 -14.32 23.29 -2.57
C HIS A 294 -15.79 23.40 -2.97
N ASP A 295 -16.11 24.18 -4.01
CA ASP A 295 -17.49 24.42 -4.45
C ASP A 295 -17.62 24.38 -5.98
N TRP A 296 -18.84 24.11 -6.44
CA TRP A 296 -19.20 24.23 -7.85
C TRP A 296 -19.14 25.68 -8.32
N THR A 297 -18.39 25.95 -9.39
CA THR A 297 -18.30 27.27 -9.99
C THR A 297 -19.30 27.42 -11.14
N THR A 298 -20.05 28.52 -11.13
CA THR A 298 -20.95 28.87 -12.24
C THR A 298 -20.17 29.73 -13.23
N ASP A 299 -19.95 29.21 -14.44
CA ASP A 299 -19.31 29.96 -15.53
C ASP A 299 -20.34 30.16 -16.66
N GLN A 300 -20.71 31.41 -16.94
CA GLN A 300 -21.69 31.74 -17.98
C GLN A 300 -21.23 31.24 -19.37
N ARG A 301 -19.92 31.17 -19.61
CA ARG A 301 -19.35 30.64 -20.86
C ARG A 301 -19.62 29.15 -21.01
N VAL A 302 -19.84 28.43 -19.91
CA VAL A 302 -20.10 26.98 -19.89
C VAL A 302 -21.56 26.63 -20.10
N GLN A 303 -22.48 27.49 -19.68
CA GLN A 303 -23.93 27.30 -19.83
C GLN A 303 -24.41 27.44 -21.30
N GLU A 304 -23.60 28.05 -22.16
CA GLU A 304 -23.92 28.29 -23.58
C GLU A 304 -23.27 27.26 -24.54
N ILE A 305 -22.52 26.29 -23.98
CA ILE A 305 -21.71 25.33 -24.73
C ILE A 305 -22.57 24.28 -25.46
N ASP A 306 -22.32 24.09 -26.76
CA ASP A 306 -22.94 23.06 -27.60
C ASP A 306 -22.44 21.63 -27.28
N HIS A 307 -23.06 20.61 -27.85
CA HIS A 307 -22.69 19.21 -27.59
C HIS A 307 -21.35 18.77 -28.19
N PHE A 308 -20.66 19.63 -28.94
CA PHE A 308 -19.40 19.34 -29.65
C PHE A 308 -18.16 19.94 -28.99
N THR A 309 -18.35 20.75 -27.97
CA THR A 309 -17.26 21.32 -27.18
C THR A 309 -16.83 20.34 -26.07
N ALA A 310 -15.64 20.56 -25.49
CA ALA A 310 -14.97 19.76 -24.43
C ALA A 310 -15.85 19.09 -23.35
N ASN A 311 -17.04 19.65 -23.07
CA ASN A 311 -18.03 19.22 -22.07
C ASN A 311 -18.41 17.73 -22.08
N LEU A 312 -18.31 17.02 -23.22
CA LEU A 312 -18.70 15.61 -23.34
C LEU A 312 -17.55 14.66 -23.70
N THR A 313 -16.41 15.20 -24.12
CA THR A 313 -15.36 14.46 -24.85
C THR A 313 -14.03 14.42 -24.09
N GLY A 314 -13.81 15.31 -23.12
CA GLY A 314 -12.64 15.29 -22.25
C GLY A 314 -11.34 15.82 -22.88
N CYS A 315 -11.41 16.58 -23.98
CA CYS A 315 -10.21 17.16 -24.60
C CYS A 315 -9.81 18.51 -23.99
N GLU A 316 -8.51 18.80 -23.99
CA GLU A 316 -7.95 20.10 -23.65
C GLU A 316 -7.92 21.02 -24.88
N CYS A 317 -8.14 22.32 -24.70
CA CYS A 317 -8.00 23.28 -25.80
C CYS A 317 -6.53 23.44 -26.19
N VAL A 318 -6.27 23.46 -27.50
CA VAL A 318 -4.92 23.57 -28.06
C VAL A 318 -4.29 24.94 -27.76
N ASP A 319 -5.08 26.01 -27.79
CA ASP A 319 -4.57 27.39 -27.67
C ASP A 319 -4.68 27.98 -26.26
N ASP A 320 -5.62 27.49 -25.44
CA ASP A 320 -5.77 27.87 -24.03
C ASP A 320 -6.10 26.65 -23.17
N PRO A 321 -5.09 25.93 -22.66
CA PRO A 321 -5.28 24.76 -21.80
C PRO A 321 -6.08 25.05 -20.52
N GLY A 322 -6.30 26.33 -20.18
CA GLY A 322 -7.12 26.77 -19.05
C GLY A 322 -8.61 26.88 -19.35
N ALA A 323 -9.00 26.97 -20.62
CA ALA A 323 -10.38 27.17 -21.04
C ALA A 323 -11.09 25.83 -21.35
N PHE A 324 -12.34 25.72 -20.89
CA PHE A 324 -13.20 24.54 -21.10
C PHE A 324 -14.18 24.71 -22.27
N THR A 325 -14.05 25.81 -23.01
CA THR A 325 -15.07 26.31 -23.94
C THR A 325 -14.67 26.19 -25.41
N CYS A 326 -13.50 25.61 -25.72
CA CYS A 326 -12.82 25.78 -27.01
C CYS A 326 -12.31 24.48 -27.67
N ALA A 327 -12.55 23.28 -27.10
CA ALA A 327 -12.03 22.05 -27.69
C ALA A 327 -13.06 21.40 -28.62
N CYS A 328 -12.74 21.28 -29.92
CA CYS A 328 -13.52 20.54 -30.91
C CYS A 328 -12.88 19.16 -31.10
N CYS A 329 -13.56 18.08 -30.67
CA CYS A 329 -12.93 16.78 -30.41
C CYS A 329 -13.08 15.71 -31.51
N GLN A 330 -13.55 16.05 -32.70
CA GLN A 330 -13.45 15.15 -33.87
C GLN A 330 -12.27 15.52 -34.75
N ASN A 331 -11.71 14.53 -35.45
CA ASN A 331 -10.84 14.80 -36.59
C ASN A 331 -11.60 15.72 -37.57
N ALA A 332 -11.09 16.94 -37.77
CA ALA A 332 -11.67 18.03 -38.56
C ALA A 332 -12.72 18.92 -37.86
N GLY A 333 -12.83 18.96 -36.53
CA GLY A 333 -13.57 20.04 -35.84
C GLY A 333 -12.71 21.29 -35.64
N CYS A 334 -13.23 22.48 -35.99
CA CYS A 334 -12.55 23.77 -35.84
C CYS A 334 -13.34 24.75 -34.94
N PRO A 335 -12.67 25.52 -34.06
CA PRO A 335 -13.32 26.51 -33.21
C PRO A 335 -13.72 27.76 -34.01
N CYS A 336 -14.87 28.33 -33.68
CA CYS A 336 -15.45 29.46 -34.42
C CYS A 336 -14.82 30.85 -34.15
N ALA A 337 -13.66 30.90 -33.49
CA ALA A 337 -12.87 32.10 -33.19
C ALA A 337 -13.74 33.32 -32.78
N SER A 338 -13.30 34.54 -33.11
CA SER A 338 -13.88 35.82 -32.63
C SER A 338 -15.36 36.05 -32.95
N LYS A 339 -15.98 35.26 -33.84
CA LYS A 339 -17.41 35.38 -34.18
C LYS A 339 -18.31 34.68 -33.17
N SER A 340 -17.91 33.52 -32.65
CA SER A 340 -18.69 32.74 -31.68
C SER A 340 -17.72 31.78 -30.96
N PRO A 341 -16.99 32.27 -29.94
CA PRO A 341 -15.86 31.56 -29.34
C PRO A 341 -16.24 30.29 -28.56
N HIS A 342 -17.52 29.97 -28.46
CA HIS A 342 -18.08 28.83 -27.71
C HIS A 342 -18.78 27.82 -28.63
N GLN A 343 -18.55 27.87 -29.95
CA GLN A 343 -19.14 26.97 -30.94
C GLN A 343 -18.06 26.22 -31.74
N CYS A 344 -18.37 24.98 -32.09
CA CYS A 344 -17.56 24.14 -32.97
C CYS A 344 -18.28 23.84 -34.29
N VAL A 345 -17.52 23.81 -35.38
CA VAL A 345 -18.01 23.42 -36.72
C VAL A 345 -17.02 22.46 -37.38
N ASP A 346 -17.43 21.77 -38.43
CA ASP A 346 -16.48 21.10 -39.33
C ASP A 346 -15.52 22.16 -39.92
N CYS A 347 -14.23 21.88 -39.93
CA CYS A 347 -13.18 22.76 -40.44
C CYS A 347 -13.38 23.15 -41.92
N THR A 348 -14.18 22.40 -42.67
CA THR A 348 -14.56 22.71 -44.04
C THR A 348 -15.74 23.70 -44.15
N HIS A 349 -16.45 23.96 -43.04
CA HIS A 349 -17.66 24.80 -42.96
C HIS A 349 -17.51 25.94 -41.92
N ILE A 350 -16.35 26.59 -41.89
CA ILE A 350 -16.03 27.67 -40.91
C ILE A 350 -16.94 28.91 -41.03
N ASP A 351 -17.61 29.07 -42.16
CA ASP A 351 -18.57 30.14 -42.44
C ASP A 351 -19.94 29.91 -41.76
N GLU A 352 -20.19 28.72 -41.25
CA GLU A 352 -21.40 28.37 -40.51
C GLU A 352 -21.34 28.71 -39.01
N CYS A 353 -20.20 29.21 -38.55
CA CYS A 353 -20.02 29.77 -37.20
C CYS A 353 -21.08 30.81 -36.85
N GLY A 354 -21.76 30.61 -35.71
CA GLY A 354 -22.86 31.45 -35.22
C GLY A 354 -24.26 30.89 -35.51
N LYS A 355 -24.39 29.71 -36.14
CA LYS A 355 -25.66 29.07 -36.49
C LYS A 355 -25.89 27.80 -35.64
N TYR A 356 -26.95 27.78 -34.82
CA TYR A 356 -27.39 26.63 -34.01
C TYR A 356 -28.32 25.69 -34.82
N PRO A 357 -28.38 24.36 -34.56
CA PRO A 357 -27.34 23.36 -34.76
C PRO A 357 -27.77 22.31 -35.81
N ASP A 358 -27.11 22.21 -36.98
CA ASP A 358 -27.36 21.13 -37.96
C ASP A 358 -26.08 20.68 -38.70
N ILE A 359 -24.89 20.89 -38.12
CA ILE A 359 -23.65 20.86 -38.92
C ILE A 359 -22.92 19.50 -38.87
N PHE A 360 -23.32 18.60 -37.97
CA PHE A 360 -23.00 17.18 -38.09
C PHE A 360 -24.33 16.46 -38.29
N ASN A 361 -24.64 16.11 -39.53
CA ASN A 361 -25.78 15.27 -39.89
C ASN A 361 -25.64 13.88 -39.21
N ILE A 362 -26.04 13.77 -37.93
CA ILE A 362 -26.21 12.52 -37.19
C ILE A 362 -27.53 12.59 -36.43
#